data_AF-A0A9N9JD80-F1
#
_entry.id   AF-A0A9N9JD80-F1
#
_cell.length_a   1.000
_cell.length_b   1.000
_cell.length_c   1.000
_cell.angle_alpha   90.00
_cell.angle_beta   90.00
_cell.angle_gamma   90.00
#
_symmetry.space_group_name_H-M   'P 1'
#
loop_
_entity.id
_entity.type
_entity.pdbx_description
1 polymer ?
#
loop_
_entity_poly.entity_id
_entity_poly.type
_entity_poly.pdbx_seq_one_letter_code
_entity_poly.pdbx_strand_id
1 'polypeptide(L)'
;LKVLLDHYQRMKDEWRILSYRKAISAIKRQKEPITSYQEAIEIRGIGHRTAEKIAEIINTGNLKRLQHFSKDDEDLRERIPRDEVTEISKRVEVAACKIDPKLLCITAGSYIRGQPTCGDIDIMLTRNNSDGKSSS
;
A
#
# COMPACT_ATOMS: atom_id res chain seq x y z
N LEU A 1 11.59 -2.46 13.30
CA LEU A 1 12.01 -2.08 11.93
C LEU A 1 11.70 -3.12 10.84
N LYS A 2 11.93 -4.44 11.05
CA LYS A 2 11.61 -5.47 10.03
C LYS A 2 10.17 -5.41 9.53
N VAL A 3 9.20 -5.25 10.42
CA VAL A 3 7.77 -5.12 10.04
C VAL A 3 7.51 -3.95 9.10
N LEU A 4 8.19 -2.81 9.28
CA LEU A 4 8.09 -1.68 8.36
C LEU A 4 8.70 -2.02 7.00
N LEU A 5 9.85 -2.71 6.97
CA LEU A 5 10.45 -3.17 5.72
C LEU A 5 9.48 -4.08 4.96
N ASP A 6 8.88 -5.06 5.63
CA ASP A 6 7.95 -6.01 5.03
C ASP A 6 6.71 -5.29 4.45
N HIS A 7 6.16 -4.32 5.20
CA HIS A 7 5.04 -3.50 4.72
C HIS A 7 5.41 -2.70 3.46
N TYR A 8 6.55 -1.98 3.47
CA TYR A 8 6.96 -1.19 2.31
C TYR A 8 7.37 -2.06 1.10
N GLN A 9 7.82 -3.30 1.32
CA GLN A 9 8.03 -4.27 0.24
C GLN A 9 6.73 -4.65 -0.47
N ARG A 10 5.63 -4.84 0.26
CA ARG A 10 4.30 -5.09 -0.34
C ARG A 10 3.80 -3.88 -1.11
N MET A 11 4.00 -2.68 -0.55
CA MET A 11 3.64 -1.41 -1.20
C MET A 11 4.55 -1.04 -2.39
N LYS A 12 5.62 -1.81 -2.64
CA LYS A 12 6.63 -1.55 -3.69
C LYS A 12 7.25 -0.15 -3.60
N ASP A 13 7.47 0.35 -2.38
CA ASP A 13 8.13 1.64 -2.15
C ASP A 13 9.65 1.46 -2.03
N GLU A 14 10.33 1.46 -3.18
CA GLU A 14 11.77 1.19 -3.30
C GLU A 14 12.65 2.10 -2.42
N TRP A 15 12.29 3.37 -2.29
CA TRP A 15 13.08 4.34 -1.51
C TRP A 15 13.00 4.04 -0.02
N ARG A 16 11.80 3.72 0.49
CA ARG A 16 11.62 3.35 1.89
C ARG A 16 12.24 1.98 2.17
N ILE A 17 12.07 1.02 1.26
CA ILE A 17 12.72 -0.31 1.35
C ILE A 17 14.25 -0.15 1.51
N LEU A 18 14.88 0.65 0.64
CA LEU A 18 16.32 0.88 0.70
C LEU A 18 16.76 1.52 2.03
N SER A 19 16.01 2.53 2.49
CA SER A 19 16.27 3.21 3.77
C SER A 19 16.21 2.23 4.96
N TYR A 20 15.17 1.41 5.05
CA TYR A 20 15.06 0.45 6.16
C TYR A 20 16.07 -0.69 6.06
N ARG A 21 16.44 -1.14 4.86
CA ARG A 21 17.53 -2.11 4.68
C ARG A 21 18.86 -1.56 5.21
N LYS A 22 19.20 -0.31 4.85
CA LYS A 22 20.41 0.37 5.35
C LYS A 22 20.38 0.51 6.87
N ALA A 23 19.27 0.98 7.43
CA ALA A 23 19.11 1.14 8.88
C ALA A 23 19.23 -0.20 9.62
N ILE A 24 18.51 -1.25 9.19
CA ILE A 24 18.59 -2.58 9.80
C ILE A 24 20.01 -3.14 9.74
N SER A 25 20.69 -2.99 8.60
CA SER A 25 22.07 -3.42 8.43
C SER A 25 23.02 -2.67 9.36
N ALA A 26 22.83 -1.36 9.54
CA ALA A 26 23.65 -0.54 10.41
C ALA A 26 23.44 -0.85 11.89
N ILE A 27 22.19 -1.03 12.32
CA ILE A 27 21.84 -1.39 13.70
C ILE A 27 22.42 -2.76 14.06
N LYS A 28 22.33 -3.74 13.15
CA LYS A 28 22.90 -5.09 13.36
C LYS A 28 24.43 -5.10 13.55
N ARG A 29 25.14 -4.05 13.12
CA ARG A 29 26.59 -3.94 13.30
C ARG A 29 26.99 -3.27 14.61
N GLN A 30 26.06 -2.63 15.31
CA GLN A 30 26.35 -2.00 16.59
C GLN A 30 26.61 -3.08 17.65
N LYS A 31 27.65 -2.87 18.45
CA LYS A 31 27.99 -3.77 19.57
C LYS A 31 27.06 -3.57 20.76
N GLU A 32 26.64 -2.32 20.96
CA GLU A 32 25.74 -1.91 22.03
C GLU A 32 24.32 -1.63 21.50
N PRO A 33 23.29 -1.87 22.31
CA PRO A 33 21.92 -1.52 21.95
C PRO A 33 21.78 0.01 21.84
N ILE A 34 21.02 0.45 20.83
CA ILE A 34 20.66 1.87 20.66
C ILE A 34 19.52 2.17 21.63
N THR A 35 19.71 3.18 22.48
CA THR A 35 18.76 3.53 23.55
C THR A 35 18.13 4.91 23.38
N SER A 36 18.61 5.70 22.43
CA SER A 36 18.12 7.06 22.23
C SER A 36 18.03 7.45 20.75
N TYR A 37 17.24 8.50 20.49
CA TYR A 37 17.21 9.18 19.20
C TYR A 37 18.60 9.68 18.78
N GLN A 38 19.35 10.23 19.74
CA GLN A 38 20.66 10.85 19.49
C GLN A 38 21.68 9.80 19.03
N GLU A 39 21.71 8.64 19.68
CA GLU A 39 22.52 7.51 19.21
C GLU A 39 22.08 7.01 17.84
N ALA A 40 20.77 6.99 17.57
CA ALA A 40 20.24 6.50 16.30
C ALA A 40 20.63 7.39 15.10
N ILE A 41 20.61 8.72 15.25
CA ILE A 41 20.91 9.66 14.15
C ILE A 41 22.41 9.71 13.82
N GLU A 42 23.28 9.39 14.78
CA GLU A 42 24.73 9.33 14.57
C GLU A 42 25.16 8.12 13.70
N ILE A 43 24.28 7.13 13.55
CA ILE A 43 24.56 5.95 12.74
C ILE A 43 24.47 6.28 11.26
N ARG A 44 25.60 6.13 10.55
CA ARG A 44 25.67 6.29 9.09
C ARG A 44 24.60 5.45 8.38
N GLY A 45 23.73 6.13 7.64
CA GLY A 45 22.63 5.51 6.89
C GLY A 45 21.27 5.56 7.59
N ILE A 46 21.20 6.15 8.79
CA ILE A 46 19.96 6.48 9.49
C ILE A 46 19.76 7.99 9.41
N GLY A 47 18.60 8.43 8.89
CA GLY A 47 18.20 9.84 8.87
C GLY A 47 17.15 10.14 9.94
N HIS A 48 16.85 11.43 10.14
CA HIS A 48 15.92 11.94 11.17
C HIS A 48 14.63 11.11 11.28
N ARG A 49 13.90 10.92 10.16
CA ARG A 49 12.65 10.15 10.15
C ARG A 49 12.78 8.68 10.57
N THR A 50 13.96 8.08 10.38
CA THR A 50 14.22 6.70 10.79
C THR A 50 14.65 6.68 12.26
N ALA A 51 15.45 7.64 12.70
CA ALA A 51 15.84 7.82 14.10
C ALA A 51 14.62 8.10 15.00
N GLU A 52 13.67 8.94 14.56
CA GLU A 52 12.40 9.19 15.25
C GLU A 52 11.62 7.90 15.49
N LYS A 53 11.52 7.04 14.48
CA LYS A 53 10.83 5.74 14.59
C LYS A 53 11.57 4.77 15.50
N ILE A 54 12.90 4.78 15.49
CA ILE A 54 13.71 3.96 16.40
C ILE A 54 13.44 4.40 17.84
N ALA A 55 13.47 5.71 18.10
CA ALA A 55 13.18 6.27 19.42
C ALA A 55 11.75 5.98 19.88
N GLU A 56 10.76 6.06 18.98
CA GLU A 56 9.37 5.68 19.28
C GLU A 56 9.27 4.20 19.71
N ILE A 57 9.94 3.30 18.99
CA ILE A 57 9.98 1.88 19.32
C ILE A 57 10.64 1.64 20.68
N ILE A 58 11.74 2.35 20.97
CA ILE A 58 12.44 2.25 22.26
C ILE A 58 11.53 2.71 23.41
N ASN A 59 10.87 3.86 23.24
CA ASN A 59 10.06 4.48 24.29
C ASN A 59 8.74 3.76 24.55
N THR A 60 8.12 3.18 23.52
CA THR A 60 6.75 2.65 23.62
C THR A 60 6.66 1.13 23.45
N GLY A 61 7.77 0.47 23.06
CA GLY A 61 7.78 -0.95 22.69
C GLY A 61 7.04 -1.26 21.38
N ASN A 62 6.46 -0.25 20.72
CA ASN A 62 5.67 -0.41 19.51
C ASN A 62 5.85 0.82 18.58
N LEU A 63 5.24 0.79 17.40
CA LEU A 63 5.13 1.95 16.55
C LEU A 63 3.64 2.22 16.34
N LYS A 64 3.12 3.40 16.71
CA LYS A 64 1.69 3.70 16.57
C LYS A 64 1.21 3.59 15.12
N ARG A 65 2.09 3.87 14.15
CA ARG A 65 1.80 3.67 12.72
C ARG A 65 1.70 2.19 12.32
N LEU A 66 2.36 1.26 13.01
CA LEU A 66 2.21 -0.17 12.72
C LEU A 66 0.78 -0.65 13.00
N GLN A 67 0.12 -0.12 14.03
CA GLN A 67 -1.27 -0.48 14.34
C GLN A 67 -2.23 -0.13 13.21
N HIS A 68 -1.98 0.98 12.50
CA HIS A 68 -2.78 1.38 11.35
C HIS A 68 -2.45 0.53 10.11
N PHE A 69 -1.16 0.28 9.84
CA PHE A 69 -0.76 -0.60 8.73
C PHE A 69 -1.29 -2.02 8.88
N SER A 70 -1.30 -2.57 10.11
CA SER A 70 -1.83 -3.91 10.36
C SER A 70 -3.32 -4.01 10.08
N LYS A 71 -4.08 -2.95 10.36
CA LYS A 71 -5.51 -2.90 10.04
C LYS A 71 -5.75 -2.81 8.54
N ASP A 72 -5.04 -1.94 7.84
CA ASP A 72 -5.12 -1.85 6.37
C ASP A 72 -4.69 -3.19 5.72
N ASP A 73 -3.63 -3.84 6.22
CA ASP A 73 -3.16 -5.15 5.75
C ASP A 73 -4.17 -6.28 6.03
N GLU A 74 -4.98 -6.17 7.08
CA GLU A 74 -6.03 -7.13 7.44
C GLU A 74 -7.26 -6.93 6.55
N ASP A 75 -7.73 -5.69 6.42
CA ASP A 75 -8.82 -5.30 5.53
C ASP A 75 -8.52 -5.66 4.06
N LEU A 76 -7.26 -5.50 3.60
CA LEU A 76 -6.82 -5.89 2.25
C LEU A 76 -6.74 -7.41 2.02
N ARG A 77 -6.79 -8.23 3.09
CA ARG A 77 -6.85 -9.70 2.98
C ARG A 77 -8.26 -10.24 2.98
N GLU A 78 -9.22 -9.46 3.46
CA GLU A 78 -10.62 -9.88 3.48
C GLU A 78 -11.13 -10.07 2.05
N ARG A 79 -11.87 -11.17 1.85
CA ARG A 79 -12.45 -11.50 0.55
C ARG A 79 -13.72 -10.68 0.37
N ILE A 80 -13.82 -9.98 -0.75
CA ILE A 80 -14.96 -9.13 -1.11
C ILE A 80 -16.09 -10.03 -1.65
N PRO A 81 -17.29 -10.03 -1.06
CA PRO A 81 -18.45 -10.72 -1.61
C PRO A 81 -18.79 -10.27 -3.04
N ARG A 82 -19.22 -11.21 -3.89
CA ARG A 82 -19.47 -10.92 -5.32
C ARG A 82 -20.55 -9.85 -5.54
N ASP A 83 -21.58 -9.82 -4.70
CA ASP A 83 -22.64 -8.82 -4.69
C ASP A 83 -22.09 -7.42 -4.38
N GLU A 84 -21.17 -7.31 -3.41
CA GLU A 84 -20.47 -6.07 -3.12
C GLU A 84 -19.61 -5.61 -4.32
N VAL A 85 -18.87 -6.52 -4.95
CA VAL A 85 -18.13 -6.22 -6.20
C VAL A 85 -19.07 -5.68 -7.29
N THR A 86 -20.27 -6.27 -7.40
CA THR A 86 -21.27 -5.87 -8.39
C THR A 86 -21.76 -4.43 -8.14
N GLU A 87 -22.04 -4.10 -6.87
CA GLU A 87 -22.47 -2.76 -6.48
C GLU A 87 -21.37 -1.71 -6.74
N ILE A 88 -20.13 -2.01 -6.33
CA ILE A 88 -19.00 -1.10 -6.52
C ILE A 88 -18.74 -0.87 -8.01
N SER A 89 -18.69 -1.93 -8.82
CA SER A 89 -18.50 -1.82 -10.28
C SER A 89 -19.58 -0.94 -10.92
N LYS A 90 -20.84 -1.08 -10.50
CA LYS A 90 -21.94 -0.24 -11.02
C LYS A 90 -21.79 1.23 -10.63
N ARG A 91 -21.31 1.51 -9.40
CA ARG A 91 -21.03 2.89 -8.97
C ARG A 91 -19.90 3.52 -9.79
N VAL A 92 -18.85 2.75 -10.09
CA VAL A 92 -17.76 3.18 -10.96
C VAL A 92 -18.27 3.47 -12.37
N GLU A 93 -19.13 2.61 -12.93
CA GLU A 93 -19.75 2.81 -14.24
C GLU A 93 -20.57 4.11 -14.30
N VAL A 94 -21.43 4.35 -13.30
CA VAL A 94 -22.22 5.59 -13.21
C VAL A 94 -21.30 6.82 -13.11
N ALA A 95 -20.21 6.73 -12.35
CA ALA A 95 -19.25 7.83 -12.23
C ALA A 95 -18.49 8.07 -13.55
N ALA A 96 -18.06 7.01 -14.23
CA ALA A 96 -17.40 7.11 -15.53
C ALA A 96 -18.32 7.72 -16.59
N CYS A 97 -19.60 7.30 -16.67
CA CYS A 97 -20.56 7.87 -17.61
C CYS A 97 -20.81 9.37 -17.37
N LYS A 98 -20.73 9.85 -16.12
CA LYS A 98 -20.84 11.29 -15.81
C LYS A 98 -19.63 12.08 -16.29
N ILE A 99 -18.44 11.47 -16.28
CA ILE A 99 -17.21 12.08 -16.79
C ILE A 99 -17.24 12.12 -18.31
N ASP A 100 -17.57 10.99 -18.93
CA ASP A 100 -17.74 10.87 -20.36
C ASP A 100 -18.68 9.68 -20.66
N PRO A 101 -19.83 9.92 -21.32
CA PRO A 101 -20.80 8.86 -21.63
C PRO A 101 -20.24 7.82 -22.61
N LYS A 102 -19.08 8.05 -23.24
CA LYS A 102 -18.41 7.08 -24.13
C LYS A 102 -17.41 6.19 -23.41
N LEU A 103 -17.19 6.40 -22.10
CA LEU A 103 -16.38 5.49 -21.30
C LEU A 103 -17.15 4.18 -21.06
N LEU A 104 -16.48 3.08 -21.37
CA LEU A 104 -16.90 1.72 -21.11
C LEU A 104 -16.09 1.18 -19.92
N CYS A 105 -16.81 0.67 -18.92
CA CYS A 105 -16.23 0.02 -17.75
C CYS A 105 -16.37 -1.50 -17.89
N ILE A 106 -15.26 -2.24 -17.82
CA ILE A 106 -15.25 -3.70 -17.89
C ILE A 106 -14.65 -4.24 -16.59
N THR A 107 -15.48 -4.87 -15.75
CA THR A 107 -14.98 -5.57 -14.57
C THR A 107 -14.32 -6.88 -15.02
N ALA A 108 -13.11 -7.17 -14.54
CA ALA A 108 -12.29 -8.31 -14.94
C ALA A 108 -11.96 -9.21 -13.75
N GLY A 109 -10.84 -9.93 -13.79
CA GLY A 109 -10.32 -10.66 -12.66
C GLY A 109 -11.15 -11.86 -12.22
N SER A 110 -11.14 -12.15 -10.92
CA SER A 110 -11.86 -13.28 -10.32
C SER A 110 -13.39 -13.17 -10.46
N TYR A 111 -13.89 -11.94 -10.61
CA TYR A 111 -15.30 -11.65 -10.84
C TYR A 111 -15.83 -12.28 -12.14
N ILE A 112 -15.15 -12.11 -13.27
CA ILE A 112 -15.60 -12.72 -14.55
C ILE A 112 -15.43 -14.23 -14.59
N ARG A 113 -14.54 -14.79 -13.75
CA ARG A 113 -14.37 -16.24 -13.57
C ARG A 113 -15.46 -16.87 -12.70
N GLY A 114 -16.47 -16.11 -12.29
CA GLY A 114 -17.62 -16.61 -11.53
C GLY A 114 -17.33 -16.93 -10.07
N GLN A 115 -16.24 -16.41 -9.49
CA GLN A 115 -15.92 -16.68 -8.09
C GLN A 115 -16.97 -16.04 -7.15
N PRO A 116 -17.34 -16.72 -6.05
CA PRO A 116 -18.32 -16.20 -5.08
C PRO A 116 -17.77 -15.03 -4.25
N THR A 117 -16.45 -14.92 -4.15
CA THR A 117 -15.76 -13.79 -3.54
C THR A 117 -14.56 -13.39 -4.39
N CYS A 118 -14.13 -12.14 -4.29
CA CYS A 118 -12.98 -11.55 -4.98
C CYS A 118 -11.91 -11.10 -3.97
N GLY A 119 -10.65 -10.96 -4.40
CA GLY A 119 -9.58 -10.41 -3.54
C GLY A 119 -9.38 -8.92 -3.76
N ASP A 120 -9.70 -8.48 -4.97
CA ASP A 120 -9.61 -7.15 -5.51
C ASP A 120 -10.70 -6.97 -6.58
N ILE A 121 -10.94 -5.72 -6.99
CA ILE A 121 -11.87 -5.36 -8.06
C ILE A 121 -11.07 -4.77 -9.22
N ASP A 122 -10.82 -5.57 -10.24
CA ASP A 122 -10.18 -5.13 -11.47
C ASP A 122 -11.21 -4.48 -12.40
N ILE A 123 -11.11 -3.17 -12.68
CA ILE A 123 -11.96 -2.48 -13.65
C ILE A 123 -11.10 -1.85 -14.74
N MET A 124 -11.29 -2.31 -15.97
CA MET A 124 -10.69 -1.71 -17.16
C MET A 124 -11.61 -0.62 -17.70
N LEU A 125 -11.07 0.58 -17.90
CA LEU A 125 -11.75 1.69 -18.55
C LEU A 125 -11.24 1.83 -19.99
N THR A 126 -12.16 1.95 -20.94
CA THR A 126 -11.85 2.28 -22.33
C THR A 126 -12.86 3.28 -22.86
N ARG A 127 -12.58 3.96 -23.97
CA ARG A 127 -13.50 4.92 -24.60
C ARG A 127 -13.87 4.42 -25.99
N ASN A 128 -15.16 4.43 -26.33
CA ASN A 128 -15.58 4.12 -27.69
C ASN A 128 -15.30 5.33 -28.62
N ASN A 129 -14.32 5.17 -29.52
CA ASN A 129 -13.81 6.24 -30.41
C ASN A 129 -14.66 6.47 -31.67
N SER A 130 -15.96 6.21 -31.62
CA SER A 130 -16.89 6.49 -32.73
C SER A 130 -16.97 7.98 -33.14
N ASP A 131 -16.28 8.89 -32.46
CA ASP A 131 -16.12 10.32 -32.81
C ASP A 131 -14.74 10.69 -33.38
N GLY A 132 -13.86 9.72 -33.66
CA GLY A 132 -12.56 9.96 -34.29
C GLY A 132 -11.54 10.70 -33.41
N LYS A 133 -11.81 10.87 -32.12
CA LYS A 133 -10.86 11.47 -31.17
C LYS A 133 -10.19 10.36 -30.36
N SER A 134 -8.96 10.04 -30.69
CA SER A 134 -8.11 9.19 -29.86
C SER A 134 -7.76 9.91 -28.56
N SER A 135 -7.93 9.23 -27.43
CA SER A 135 -7.37 9.62 -26.14
C SER A 135 -5.85 9.79 -26.31
N SER A 136 -5.38 11.03 -26.25
CA SER A 136 -3.94 11.38 -26.20
C SER A 136 -3.48 11.43 -24.75
#